data_AF-A0A4R3UQU0-F1
#
_entry.id   AF-A0A4R3UQU0-F1
#
_cell.length_a   1.000
_cell.length_b   1.000
_cell.length_c   1.000
_cell.angle_alpha   90.00
_cell.angle_beta   90.00
_cell.angle_gamma   90.00
#
_symmetry.space_group_name_H-M   'P 1'
#
loop_
_entity.id
_entity.type
_entity.pdbx_description
1 polymer ?
#
loop_
_entity_poly.entity_id
_entity_poly.type
_entity_poly.pdbx_seq_one_letter_code
_entity_poly.pdbx_strand_id
1 'polypeptide(L)' 'MFIKHTRAGGHTYAQLVESFRDEHGKPRQRTVATLGRVDESGGQVDA' A
#
# COMPACT_ATOMS: atom_id res chain seq x y z
N MET A 1 1.15 -10.86 1.68
CA MET A 1 1.39 -9.45 1.28
C MET A 1 1.03 -9.29 -0.19
N PHE A 2 0.63 -8.09 -0.61
CA PHE A 2 0.35 -7.74 -2.01
C PHE A 2 0.50 -6.22 -2.22
N ILE A 3 0.60 -5.80 -3.48
CA ILE A 3 0.57 -4.38 -3.85
C ILE A 3 -0.88 -3.96 -4.14
N LYS A 4 -1.35 -2.93 -3.45
CA LYS A 4 -2.64 -2.30 -3.69
C LYS A 4 -2.43 -0.97 -4.42
N HIS A 5 -3.15 -0.76 -5.52
CA HIS A 5 -3.25 0.54 -6.15
C HIS A 5 -4.39 1.37 -5.55
N THR A 6 -4.10 2.59 -5.13
CA THR A 6 -5.10 3.56 -4.68
C THR A 6 -5.04 4.83 -5.53
N ARG A 7 -6.16 5.55 -5.64
CA ARG A 7 -6.25 6.80 -6.42
C ARG A 7 -6.56 7.97 -5.50
N ALA A 8 -5.79 9.04 -5.60
CA ALA A 8 -5.99 10.28 -4.86
C ALA A 8 -5.39 11.46 -5.65
N GLY A 9 -6.10 12.60 -5.67
CA GLY A 9 -5.60 13.82 -6.33
C GLY A 9 -5.24 13.64 -7.81
N GLY A 10 -5.92 12.75 -8.54
CA GLY A 10 -5.62 12.46 -9.95
C GLY A 10 -4.46 11.48 -10.17
N HIS A 11 -3.82 11.00 -9.11
CA HIS A 11 -2.65 10.12 -9.18
C HIS A 11 -2.96 8.72 -8.67
N THR A 12 -2.16 7.74 -9.10
CA THR A 12 -2.23 6.36 -8.60
C THR A 12 -1.01 6.07 -7.76
N TYR A 13 -1.23 5.52 -6.57
CA TYR A 13 -0.18 5.18 -5.60
C TYR A 13 -0.10 3.67 -5.41
N ALA A 14 1.12 3.15 -5.31
CA ALA A 14 1.36 1.77 -4.91
C ALA A 14 1.48 1.70 -3.38
N GLN A 15 0.78 0.76 -2.76
CA GLN A 15 0.86 0.51 -1.32
C GLN A 15 1.22 -0.95 -1.06
N LEU A 16 2.18 -1.18 -0.18
CA LEU A 16 2.45 -2.50 0.36
C LEU A 16 1.40 -2.80 1.42
N VAL A 17 0.63 -3.87 1.22
CA VAL A 17 -0.40 -4.33 2.14
C VAL A 17 -0.06 -5.72 2.63
N GLU A 18 -0.18 -5.93 3.93
CA GLU A 18 -0.08 -7.25 4.53
C GLU A 18 -1.45 -7.78 4.97
N SER A 19 -1.59 -9.09 4.89
CA SER A 19 -2.73 -9.82 5.42
C SER A 19 -2.32 -10.42 6.76
N PHE A 20 -3.16 -10.27 7.77
CA PHE A 20 -2.93 -10.82 9.10
C PHE A 20 -4.25 -11.35 9.66
N ARG A 21 -4.21 -12.02 10.80
CA ARG A 21 -5.42 -12.38 11.56
C ARG A 21 -5.47 -11.51 12.81
N ASP A 22 -6.64 -10.95 13.11
CA ASP A 22 -6.84 -10.28 14.39
C ASP A 22 -6.87 -11.30 15.55
N GLU A 23 -7.03 -10.80 16.78
CA GLU A 23 -7.02 -11.61 18.00
C GLU A 23 -8.09 -12.71 18.01
N HIS A 24 -9.15 -12.57 17.22
CA HIS A 24 -10.22 -13.56 17.07
C HIS A 24 -9.98 -14.53 15.90
N GLY A 25 -8.79 -14.49 15.29
CA GLY A 25 -8.43 -15.30 14.13
C GLY A 25 -9.06 -14.82 12.82
N LYS A 26 -9.77 -13.69 12.80
CA LYS A 26 -10.46 -13.20 11.61
C LYS A 26 -9.45 -12.58 10.63
N PRO A 27 -9.49 -12.94 9.32
CA PRO A 27 -8.57 -12.37 8.35
C PRO A 27 -8.81 -10.87 8.17
N ARG A 28 -7.73 -10.10 8.20
CA ARG A 28 -7.66 -8.64 8.07
C ARG A 28 -6.51 -8.25 7.15
N GLN A 29 -6.50 -6.99 6.75
CA GLN A 29 -5.42 -6.39 5.97
C GLN A 29 -5.07 -5.03 6.55
N ARG A 30 -3.80 -4.66 6.50
CA ARG A 30 -3.33 -3.30 6.85
C ARG A 30 -2.28 -2.82 5.86
N THR A 31 -2.28 -1.51 5.58
CA THR A 31 -1.21 -0.88 4.81
C THR A 31 0.05 -0.82 5.66
N VAL A 32 1.14 -1.34 5.11
CA VAL A 32 2.48 -1.34 5.73
C VAL A 32 3.24 -0.08 5.31
N ALA A 33 3.20 0.25 4.03
CA ALA A 33 3.85 1.43 3.47
C ALA A 33 3.12 1.94 2.22
N THR A 34 3.20 3.24 1.97
CA THR A 34 2.94 3.82 0.65
C THR A 34 4.27 3.91 -0.07
N LEU A 35 4.39 3.27 -1.22
CA LEU A 35 5.61 3.21 -2.02
C LEU A 35 5.71 4.36 -3.02
N GLY A 36 4.84 5.36 -2.95
CA GLY A 36 4.83 6.48 -3.89
C GLY A 36 3.92 6.25 -5.09
N ARG A 37 4.09 7.14 -6.06
CA ARG A 37 3.27 7.20 -7.26
C ARG A 37 3.76 6.24 -8.32
N VAL A 38 2.82 5.59 -9.00
CA VAL A 38 3.15 4.61 -10.04
C VAL A 38 3.62 5.28 -11.34
N ASP A 39 3.22 6.54 -11.56
CA ASP A 39 3.58 7.34 -12.73
C ASP A 39 4.82 8.22 -12.51
N GLU A 40 5.47 8.12 -11.35
CA GLU A 40 6.67 8.87 -11.01
C GLU A 40 7.90 7.95 -11.01
N SER A 41 8.92 8.30 -11.79
CA SER A 41 10.17 7.55 -11.83
C SER A 41 11.17 8.13 -10.82
N GLY A 42 11.62 7.31 -9.87
CA GLY A 42 12.54 7.73 -8.80
C GLY A 42 11.87 8.36 -7.58
N GLY A 43 10.54 8.30 -7.49
CA GLY A 43 9.74 8.81 -6.37
C GLY A 43 9.23 7.68 -5.46
N GLN A 44 9.43 7.88 -4.15
CA GLN A 44 9.17 7.03 -2.95
C GLN A 44 9.57 5.53 -3.07
N VAL A 45 10.20 4.87 -2.09
CA VAL A 45 10.57 5.18 -0.69
C VAL A 45 12.10 5.04 -0.51
N ASP A 46 12.84 5.82 0.30
CA ASP A 46 12.56 6.74 1.43
C ASP A 46 12.88 8.25 1.15
N ALA A 47 11.99 8.97 0.47
CA ALA A 47 12.12 10.43 0.26
C ALA A 47 11.19 11.23 1.19
#